data_AF-A0AAW1DQR3-F1
#
_entry.id   AF-A0AAW1DQR3-F1
#
_cell.length_a   1.000
_cell.length_b   1.000
_cell.length_c   1.000
_cell.angle_alpha   90.00
_cell.angle_beta   90.00
_cell.angle_gamma   90.00
#
_symmetry.space_group_name_H-M   'P 1'
#
loop_
_entity.id
_entity.type
_entity.pdbx_description
1 polymer ?
#
loop_
_entity_poly.entity_id
_entity_poly.type
_entity_poly.pdbx_seq_one_letter_code
_entity_poly.pdbx_strand_id
1 'polypeptide(L)'
;MSTGKRLAKRSIIGTRVCVKGDDGIYYSGVINAVKTPGNSCATPQSDTRYSVRFDPVATAPPFKREYRDVELIGPGFQTMQGIQLLAGQKVYITYNGREVSGEVIYHKQDEDEVLLTITPPGSEVSYITTILLECNIFASGPI
;
A
#
# COMPACT_ATOMS: atom_id res chain seq x y z
N MET A 1 -9.54 32.83 -15.11
CA MET A 1 -8.33 31.99 -14.92
C MET A 1 -8.74 30.65 -14.34
N SER A 2 -8.34 29.56 -15.01
CA SER A 2 -8.26 28.13 -14.63
C SER A 2 -9.10 27.62 -13.44
N THR A 3 -9.93 26.59 -13.56
CA THR A 3 -9.46 25.23 -13.89
C THR A 3 -10.64 24.37 -14.36
N GLY A 4 -10.49 23.76 -15.53
CA GLY A 4 -11.38 22.71 -16.00
C GLY A 4 -11.47 21.61 -14.95
N LYS A 5 -12.70 21.20 -14.61
CA LYS A 5 -12.98 20.04 -13.78
C LYS A 5 -12.35 18.82 -14.45
N ARG A 6 -11.11 18.49 -14.07
CA ARG A 6 -10.45 17.26 -14.49
C ARG A 6 -11.32 16.10 -14.02
N LEU A 7 -11.65 15.22 -14.95
CA LEU A 7 -12.31 13.96 -14.69
C LEU A 7 -11.41 13.17 -13.71
N ALA A 8 -11.79 13.14 -12.42
CA ALA A 8 -11.02 12.49 -11.36
C ALA A 8 -10.77 10.98 -11.61
N LYS A 9 -11.44 10.39 -12.60
CA LYS A 9 -11.22 9.01 -13.07
C LYS A 9 -9.91 8.79 -13.86
N ARG A 10 -9.18 9.84 -14.26
CA ARG A 10 -7.86 9.70 -14.93
C ARG A 10 -6.65 9.91 -14.01
N SER A 11 -6.85 10.19 -12.72
CA SER A 11 -5.74 10.58 -11.82
C SER A 11 -5.24 9.49 -10.87
N ILE A 12 -5.88 8.31 -10.86
CA ILE A 12 -5.59 7.25 -9.88
C ILE A 12 -4.84 6.04 -10.48
N ILE A 13 -4.83 5.92 -11.82
CA ILE A 13 -3.96 4.97 -12.51
C ILE A 13 -2.53 5.49 -12.36
N GLY A 14 -1.62 4.63 -11.91
CA GLY A 14 -0.27 5.01 -11.52
C GLY A 14 -0.10 5.26 -10.02
N THR A 15 -1.19 5.31 -9.24
CA THR A 15 -1.11 5.44 -7.77
C THR A 15 -0.57 4.16 -7.15
N ARG A 16 0.43 4.31 -6.26
CA ARG A 16 0.96 3.24 -5.41
C ARG A 16 -0.06 2.91 -4.32
N VAL A 17 -0.44 1.64 -4.23
CA VAL A 17 -1.38 1.13 -3.22
C VAL A 17 -0.86 -0.19 -2.65
N CYS A 18 -1.31 -0.51 -1.44
CA CYS A 18 -1.10 -1.81 -0.81
C CYS A 18 -2.41 -2.59 -0.76
N VAL A 19 -2.33 -3.91 -0.90
CA VAL A 19 -3.49 -4.81 -0.84
C VAL A 19 -3.18 -5.98 0.07
N LYS A 20 -4.13 -6.35 0.93
CA LYS A 20 -4.03 -7.55 1.76
C LYS A 20 -4.23 -8.79 0.90
N GLY A 21 -3.22 -9.64 0.83
CA GLY A 21 -3.35 -10.98 0.25
C GLY A 21 -4.12 -11.93 1.18
N ASP A 22 -4.52 -13.07 0.64
CA ASP A 22 -5.24 -14.10 1.41
C ASP A 22 -4.37 -14.68 2.54
N ASP A 23 -3.03 -14.57 2.41
CA ASP A 23 -2.04 -14.95 3.43
C ASP A 23 -1.91 -13.94 4.59
N GLY A 24 -2.66 -12.84 4.55
CA GLY A 24 -2.60 -11.76 5.55
C GLY A 24 -1.45 -10.76 5.35
N ILE A 25 -0.61 -11.00 4.34
CA ILE A 25 0.52 -10.15 3.94
C ILE A 25 0.00 -9.00 3.06
N TYR A 26 0.50 -7.80 3.29
CA TYR A 26 0.23 -6.64 2.42
C TYR A 26 1.22 -6.56 1.26
N TYR A 27 0.70 -6.53 0.04
CA TYR A 27 1.50 -6.44 -1.18
C TYR A 27 1.38 -5.05 -1.79
N SER A 28 2.53 -4.42 -2.08
CA SER A 28 2.61 -3.17 -2.83
C SER A 28 2.34 -3.41 -4.30
N GLY A 29 1.66 -2.46 -4.91
CA GLY A 29 1.43 -2.44 -6.33
C GLY A 29 1.00 -1.07 -6.83
N VAL A 30 0.73 -1.01 -8.12
CA VAL A 30 0.30 0.20 -8.81
C VAL A 30 -1.04 -0.04 -9.49
N ILE A 31 -1.98 0.87 -9.34
CA ILE A 31 -3.26 0.76 -10.05
C ILE A 31 -3.01 0.91 -11.54
N ASN A 32 -3.39 -0.10 -12.31
CA ASN A 32 -3.21 -0.15 -13.76
C ASN A 32 -4.52 0.12 -14.52
N ALA A 33 -5.66 -0.27 -13.95
CA ALA A 33 -6.96 -0.05 -14.57
C ALA A 33 -8.05 0.22 -13.53
N VAL A 34 -9.07 0.97 -13.96
CA VAL A 34 -10.28 1.22 -13.19
C VAL A 34 -11.47 0.77 -14.02
N LYS A 35 -12.25 -0.16 -13.49
CA LYS A 35 -13.50 -0.63 -14.08
C LYS A 35 -14.64 -0.03 -13.27
N THR A 36 -15.33 0.93 -13.86
CA THR A 36 -16.66 1.33 -13.38
C THR A 36 -17.68 0.63 -14.26
N PRO A 37 -18.56 -0.24 -13.73
CA PRO A 37 -19.68 -0.74 -14.52
C PRO A 37 -20.50 0.45 -15.02
N GLY A 38 -20.74 0.49 -16.33
CA GLY A 38 -21.25 1.68 -17.00
C GLY A 38 -22.75 1.93 -16.77
N ASN A 39 -23.06 3.22 -16.66
CA ASN A 39 -24.15 3.88 -17.39
C ASN A 39 -25.49 4.25 -16.72
N SER A 40 -25.54 4.42 -15.39
CA SER A 40 -26.67 5.15 -14.79
C SER A 40 -26.17 6.17 -13.76
N CYS A 41 -26.66 7.40 -13.88
CA CYS A 41 -26.41 8.56 -13.01
C CYS A 41 -26.92 8.36 -11.56
N ALA A 42 -26.96 7.13 -11.05
CA ALA A 42 -27.64 6.78 -9.79
C ALA A 42 -27.05 5.59 -9.04
N THR A 43 -25.98 4.92 -9.50
CA THR A 43 -25.35 3.87 -8.70
C THR A 43 -24.32 4.45 -7.73
N PRO A 44 -24.35 4.06 -6.44
CA PRO A 44 -23.34 4.49 -5.48
C PRO A 44 -21.94 4.11 -5.97
N GLN A 45 -20.94 4.95 -5.68
CA GLN A 45 -19.53 4.76 -6.05
C GLN A 45 -18.92 3.40 -5.62
N SER A 46 -19.65 2.62 -4.82
CA SER A 46 -19.27 1.36 -4.18
C SER A 46 -18.99 0.18 -5.12
N ASP A 47 -19.40 0.24 -6.39
CA ASP A 47 -19.11 -0.83 -7.38
C ASP A 47 -17.91 -0.51 -8.28
N THR A 48 -17.17 0.57 -7.99
CA THR A 48 -15.92 0.85 -8.70
C THR A 48 -14.89 -0.21 -8.34
N ARG A 49 -14.36 -0.89 -9.37
CA ARG A 49 -13.33 -1.92 -9.24
C ARG A 49 -11.99 -1.40 -9.76
N TYR A 50 -10.92 -1.75 -9.06
CA TYR A 50 -9.56 -1.34 -9.36
C TYR A 50 -8.71 -2.58 -9.64
N SER A 51 -7.91 -2.53 -10.69
CA SER A 51 -6.93 -3.58 -10.99
C SER A 51 -5.54 -3.09 -10.59
N VAL A 52 -4.91 -3.83 -9.67
CA VAL A 52 -3.57 -3.52 -9.14
C VAL A 52 -2.54 -4.41 -9.81
N ARG A 53 -1.49 -3.78 -10.35
CA ARG A 53 -0.28 -4.45 -10.79
C ARG A 53 0.69 -4.52 -9.61
N PHE A 54 0.77 -5.67 -8.95
CA PHE A 54 1.74 -5.92 -7.90
C PHE A 54 3.18 -5.79 -8.38
N ASP A 55 4.04 -5.35 -7.47
CA ASP A 55 5.49 -5.40 -7.66
C ASP A 55 5.93 -6.88 -7.79
N PRO A 56 6.96 -7.19 -8.60
CA PRO A 56 7.40 -8.56 -8.82
C PRO A 56 7.98 -9.14 -7.52
N VAL A 57 7.17 -9.93 -6.83
CA VAL A 57 7.53 -10.69 -5.63
C VAL A 57 7.10 -12.13 -5.85
N ALA A 58 7.91 -13.11 -5.44
CA ALA A 58 7.65 -14.54 -5.70
C ALA A 58 6.29 -15.02 -5.19
N THR A 59 5.79 -14.38 -4.13
CA THR A 59 4.53 -14.67 -3.45
C THR A 59 3.40 -13.70 -3.80
N ALA A 60 3.59 -12.79 -4.77
CA ALA A 60 2.55 -11.83 -5.12
C ALA A 60 1.30 -12.52 -5.68
N PRO A 61 0.08 -12.12 -5.25
CA PRO A 61 -1.15 -12.67 -5.79
C PRO A 61 -1.29 -12.37 -7.29
N PRO A 62 -1.98 -13.23 -8.06
CA PRO A 62 -2.08 -13.08 -9.51
C PRO A 62 -2.80 -11.77 -9.89
N PHE A 63 -2.30 -11.11 -10.93
CA PHE A 63 -2.77 -9.82 -11.48
C PHE A 63 -4.27 -9.73 -11.85
N LYS A 64 -5.02 -10.83 -11.79
CA LYS A 64 -6.40 -10.92 -12.28
C LYS A 64 -7.48 -10.58 -11.25
N ARG A 65 -7.13 -10.25 -10.00
CA ARG A 65 -8.11 -9.88 -8.98
C ARG A 65 -8.48 -8.40 -9.08
N GLU A 66 -9.78 -8.12 -8.97
CA GLU A 66 -10.35 -6.79 -8.94
C GLU A 66 -10.66 -6.39 -7.49
N TYR A 67 -10.17 -5.24 -7.06
CA TYR A 67 -10.27 -4.76 -5.69
C TYR A 67 -11.27 -3.61 -5.59
N ARG A 68 -11.97 -3.52 -4.46
CA ARG A 68 -12.77 -2.34 -4.09
C ARG A 68 -11.89 -1.28 -3.45
N ASP A 69 -12.41 -0.07 -3.35
CA ASP A 69 -11.81 1.03 -2.60
C ASP A 69 -11.46 0.67 -1.15
N VAL A 70 -12.34 -0.08 -0.46
CA VAL A 70 -12.13 -0.56 0.92
C VAL A 70 -11.05 -1.63 1.07
N GLU A 71 -10.60 -2.23 -0.04
CA GLU A 71 -9.55 -3.26 -0.04
C GLU A 71 -8.18 -2.69 -0.40
N LEU A 72 -8.14 -1.43 -0.84
CA LEU A 72 -6.92 -0.72 -1.22
C LEU A 72 -6.49 0.22 -0.11
N ILE A 73 -5.18 0.25 0.15
CA ILE A 73 -4.57 1.18 1.09
C ILE A 73 -3.62 2.10 0.36
N GLY A 74 -3.76 3.41 0.58
CA GLY A 74 -2.96 4.42 -0.11
C GLY A 74 -3.69 5.74 -0.29
N PRO A 75 -3.06 6.73 -0.95
CA PRO A 75 -3.64 8.05 -1.09
C PRO A 75 -4.94 8.00 -1.93
N GLY A 76 -6.04 8.45 -1.32
CA GLY A 76 -7.38 8.38 -1.92
C GLY A 76 -8.12 7.05 -1.68
N PHE A 77 -7.58 6.18 -0.83
CA PHE A 77 -8.16 4.90 -0.40
C PHE A 77 -8.12 4.78 1.13
N GLN A 78 -8.21 3.55 1.67
CA GLN A 78 -8.04 3.32 3.10
C GLN A 78 -6.66 3.79 3.57
N THR A 79 -6.59 4.25 4.80
CA THR A 79 -5.32 4.53 5.47
C THR A 79 -4.75 3.24 6.05
N MET A 80 -3.50 3.27 6.51
CA MET A 80 -2.91 2.11 7.17
C MET A 80 -3.49 1.84 8.58
N GLN A 81 -4.48 2.62 9.01
CA GLN A 81 -5.03 2.54 10.37
C GLN A 81 -5.72 1.20 10.64
N GLY A 82 -5.39 0.55 11.75
CA GLY A 82 -5.95 -0.77 12.13
C GLY A 82 -5.39 -1.95 11.31
N ILE A 83 -4.28 -1.75 10.61
CA ILE A 83 -3.59 -2.82 9.88
C ILE A 83 -2.64 -3.57 10.80
N GLN A 84 -2.62 -4.89 10.70
CA GLN A 84 -1.60 -5.74 11.30
C GLN A 84 -0.52 -6.11 10.29
N LEU A 85 0.70 -5.60 10.48
CA LEU A 85 1.88 -6.09 9.75
C LEU A 85 2.37 -7.40 10.36
N LEU A 86 2.86 -8.30 9.51
CA LEU A 86 3.40 -9.60 9.93
C LEU A 86 4.92 -9.51 10.13
N ALA A 87 5.43 -10.23 11.13
CA ALA A 87 6.88 -10.37 11.32
C ALA A 87 7.52 -11.04 10.08
N GLY A 88 8.71 -10.57 9.70
CA GLY A 88 9.40 -10.95 8.48
C GLY A 88 8.92 -10.21 7.22
N GLN A 89 7.88 -9.37 7.32
CA GLN A 89 7.41 -8.62 6.17
C GLN A 89 8.37 -7.49 5.82
N LYS A 90 8.78 -7.41 4.56
CA LYS A 90 9.58 -6.30 4.06
C LYS A 90 8.71 -5.06 3.85
N VAL A 91 9.12 -3.93 4.40
CA VAL A 91 8.44 -2.64 4.28
C VAL A 91 9.40 -1.57 3.77
N TYR A 92 8.87 -0.51 3.18
CA TYR A 92 9.60 0.68 2.79
C TYR A 92 9.11 1.84 3.61
N ILE A 93 10.02 2.53 4.27
CA ILE A 93 9.72 3.62 5.19
C ILE A 93 10.49 4.86 4.77
N THR A 94 9.96 6.04 5.11
CA THR A 94 10.74 7.28 4.97
C THR A 94 11.52 7.53 6.25
N TYR A 95 12.84 7.33 6.22
CA TYR A 95 13.76 7.61 7.32
C TYR A 95 14.73 8.72 6.92
N ASN A 96 14.79 9.80 7.70
CA ASN A 96 15.62 10.98 7.43
C ASN A 96 15.43 11.58 6.01
N GLY A 97 14.17 11.64 5.56
CA GLY A 97 13.82 12.18 4.23
C GLY A 97 14.25 11.29 3.05
N ARG A 98 14.66 10.04 3.31
CA ARG A 98 15.00 9.03 2.30
C ARG A 98 14.12 7.80 2.47
N GLU A 99 13.76 7.16 1.37
CA GLU A 99 13.12 5.84 1.42
C GLU A 99 14.16 4.77 1.76
N VAL A 100 13.87 3.98 2.79
CA VAL A 100 14.72 2.90 3.29
C VAL A 100 13.87 1.65 3.39
N SER A 101 14.41 0.51 2.94
CA SER A 101 13.77 -0.78 3.18
C SER A 101 14.06 -1.28 4.59
N GLY A 102 13.06 -1.83 5.25
CA GLY A 102 13.20 -2.55 6.49
C GLY A 102 12.39 -3.85 6.51
N GLU A 103 12.60 -4.63 7.56
CA GLU A 103 11.90 -5.87 7.83
C GLU A 103 11.17 -5.76 9.16
N VAL A 104 9.89 -6.16 9.20
CA VAL A 104 9.08 -6.12 10.41
C VAL A 104 9.56 -7.16 11.39
N ILE A 105 9.96 -6.74 12.58
CA ILE A 105 10.25 -7.63 13.70
C ILE A 105 8.96 -7.92 14.45
N TYR A 106 8.21 -6.86 14.78
CA TYR A 106 7.02 -6.95 15.60
C TYR A 106 6.11 -5.74 15.37
N HIS A 107 4.80 -5.94 15.47
CA HIS A 107 3.83 -4.85 15.39
C HIS A 107 2.93 -4.85 16.63
N LYS A 108 3.00 -3.76 17.40
CA LYS A 108 2.21 -3.52 18.62
C LYS A 108 0.96 -2.71 18.27
N GLN A 109 -0.13 -3.43 17.99
CA GLN A 109 -1.37 -2.86 17.50
C GLN A 109 -2.03 -1.85 18.45
N ASP A 110 -1.88 -2.03 19.76
CA ASP A 110 -2.49 -1.13 20.75
C ASP A 110 -1.86 0.28 20.76
N GLU A 111 -0.63 0.40 20.27
CA GLU A 111 0.14 1.65 20.24
C GLU A 111 0.44 2.12 18.81
N ASP A 112 -0.06 1.40 17.79
CA ASP A 112 0.29 1.58 16.37
C ASP A 112 1.81 1.66 16.11
N GLU A 113 2.60 0.94 16.93
CA GLU A 113 4.06 0.93 16.86
C GLU A 113 4.58 -0.31 16.13
N VAL A 114 5.38 -0.07 15.08
CA VAL A 114 6.04 -1.12 14.30
C VAL A 114 7.53 -1.10 14.59
N LEU A 115 8.04 -2.22 15.10
CA LEU A 115 9.46 -2.47 15.27
C LEU A 115 10.03 -3.05 13.98
N LEU A 116 11.01 -2.37 13.40
CA LEU A 116 11.61 -2.71 12.11
C LEU A 116 13.13 -2.82 12.22
N THR A 117 13.71 -3.74 11.46
CA THR A 117 15.14 -3.75 11.15
C THR A 117 15.34 -3.02 9.84
N ILE A 118 16.04 -1.88 9.84
CA ILE A 118 16.32 -1.09 8.63
C ILE A 118 17.81 -1.11 8.29
N THR A 119 18.12 -1.07 7.00
CA THR A 119 19.50 -0.91 6.50
C THR A 119 19.58 0.39 5.69
N PRO A 120 19.94 1.52 6.32
CA PRO A 120 19.98 2.80 5.61
C PRO A 120 21.05 2.80 4.51
N PRO A 121 20.82 3.51 3.39
CA PRO A 121 21.75 3.55 2.27
C PRO A 121 23.10 4.14 2.69
N GLY A 122 24.18 3.40 2.43
CA GLY A 122 25.54 3.76 2.85
C GLY A 122 25.95 3.22 4.22
N SER A 123 25.11 2.43 4.88
CA SER A 123 25.49 1.64 6.05
C SER A 123 25.53 0.15 5.70
N GLU A 124 26.58 -0.54 6.15
CA GLU A 124 26.69 -2.00 6.05
C GLU A 124 26.03 -2.72 7.24
N VAL A 125 25.49 -1.96 8.18
CA VAL A 125 24.91 -2.45 9.43
C VAL A 125 23.43 -2.11 9.48
N SER A 126 22.62 -3.10 9.84
CA SER A 126 21.19 -2.92 10.09
C SER A 126 20.96 -2.49 11.53
N TYR A 127 20.00 -1.58 11.74
CA TYR A 127 19.60 -1.12 13.07
C TYR A 127 18.12 -1.34 13.29
N ILE A 128 17.75 -1.56 14.54
CA ILE A 128 16.36 -1.69 14.95
C ILE A 128 15.80 -0.29 15.23
N THR A 129 14.65 0.03 14.64
CA THR A 129 13.93 1.29 14.85
C THR A 129 12.46 1.01 15.08
N THR A 130 11.83 1.81 15.93
CA THR A 130 10.38 1.81 16.11
C THR A 130 9.79 2.97 15.33
N ILE A 131 8.73 2.74 14.56
CA ILE A 131 7.99 3.78 13.86
C ILE A 131 6.49 3.64 14.10
N LEU A 132 5.78 4.75 14.03
CA LEU A 132 4.32 4.75 14.03
C LEU A 132 3.80 4.34 12.66
N LEU A 133 2.74 3.54 12.65
CA LEU A 133 2.18 2.95 11.43
C LEU A 133 1.57 4.01 10.48
N GLU A 134 1.28 5.20 10.99
CA GLU A 134 0.87 6.39 10.22
C GLU A 134 2.01 7.03 9.39
N CYS A 135 3.27 6.71 9.69
CA CYS A 135 4.38 7.12 8.83
C CYS A 135 4.19 6.46 7.46
N ASN A 136 4.64 7.07 6.35
CA ASN A 136 4.49 6.52 4.99
C ASN A 136 5.18 5.15 4.83
N ILE A 137 4.53 4.08 5.30
CA ILE A 137 4.98 2.70 5.25
C ILE A 137 4.32 2.05 4.06
N PHE A 138 5.12 1.56 3.12
CA PHE A 138 4.66 0.71 2.03
C PHE A 138 5.09 -0.72 2.31
N ALA A 139 4.13 -1.62 2.49
CA ALA A 139 4.42 -3.04 2.67
C ALA A 139 4.68 -3.70 1.32
N SER A 140 5.81 -4.38 1.19
CA SER A 140 6.11 -5.28 0.08
C SER A 140 5.93 -6.73 0.55
N GLY A 141 5.53 -7.61 -0.36
CA GLY A 141 5.49 -9.04 -0.06
C GLY A 141 6.88 -9.59 0.30
N PRO A 142 6.95 -10.75 0.99
CA PRO A 142 8.22 -11.42 1.26
C PRO A 142 8.89 -11.87 -0.04
N ILE A 143 10.19 -11.59 -0.17
CA ILE A 143 11.04 -11.98 -1.30
C ILE A 143 11.25 -13.49 -1.32
#